data_AF-A0A2W0C6T4-F1
#
_entry.id   AF-A0A2W0C6T4-F1
#
_cell.length_a   1.000
_cell.length_b   1.000
_cell.length_c   1.000
_cell.angle_alpha   90.00
_cell.angle_beta   90.00
_cell.angle_gamma   90.00
#
_symmetry.space_group_name_H-M   'P 1'
#
loop_
_entity.id
_entity.type
_entity.pdbx_description
1 polymer ?
#
loop_
_entity_poly.entity_id
_entity_poly.type
_entity_poly.pdbx_seq_one_letter_code
_entity_poly.pdbx_strand_id
1 'polypeptide(L)'
;MKHHPDLFDAQTLHHDTRLLFKLKLLLGTVCAYGGEVPLSQTELAKRMGTSTYRIRILLHKLEHEGIIHYNNAGTLFFDRYIFVRDQAEFSQETLYAKNFAFFTCDEFLSEDRNVQRFVLHYVGKELIYIPGNFRWGYINDLYGPTGLLNIRTPKEAITILKKASKYLKIKIHTENFQVLNVHSKWIDMGEIYSEGAELWVTKQLIKHRFCCDFISRKAVWQIAKVMEDYYAKFGYEYATEIFDHALFSIQNYKRRSQTFFNMIYREDSSYIVNEEQNELNEISAYFRSVMESAELNYAVQLSVELEQIKQKKHMAETNLSANDEISMMNQELIEAAHSQHVKVWDKLRLIHSCWLNRFRQHPEWFIRHYYRIRTLPAPMLEIKMEIEKYMNGQKNTRSQAHIV
;
A
#
# COMPACT_ATOMS: atom_id res chain seq x y z
N MET A 1 -3.53 -7.47 -5.09
CA MET A 1 -3.15 -6.10 -5.51
C MET A 1 -4.32 -5.42 -6.19
N LYS A 2 -4.49 -4.11 -6.00
CA LYS A 2 -5.71 -3.37 -6.29
C LYS A 2 -5.38 -2.15 -7.16
N HIS A 3 -5.79 -2.17 -8.43
CA HIS A 3 -5.60 -1.05 -9.36
C HIS A 3 -6.85 -0.20 -9.45
N HIS A 4 -6.68 1.07 -9.80
CA HIS A 4 -7.81 1.94 -10.10
C HIS A 4 -8.57 1.40 -11.32
N PRO A 5 -9.91 1.29 -11.29
CA PRO A 5 -10.72 0.76 -12.39
C PRO A 5 -10.44 1.43 -13.75
N ASP A 6 -10.17 2.74 -13.72
CA ASP A 6 -9.88 3.52 -14.93
C ASP A 6 -8.51 3.25 -15.58
N LEU A 7 -7.61 2.53 -14.90
CA LEU A 7 -6.29 2.21 -15.43
C LEU A 7 -6.38 1.42 -16.75
N PHE A 8 -7.38 0.56 -16.86
CA PHE A 8 -7.56 -0.32 -18.01
C PHE A 8 -8.86 -0.07 -18.77
N ASP A 9 -9.36 1.16 -18.73
CA ASP A 9 -10.49 1.53 -19.56
C ASP A 9 -10.15 1.37 -21.05
N ALA A 10 -11.00 0.71 -21.83
CA ALA A 10 -10.72 0.42 -23.23
C ALA A 10 -10.49 1.71 -24.06
N GLN A 11 -11.15 2.81 -23.67
CA GLN A 11 -10.98 4.12 -24.29
C GLN A 11 -9.60 4.71 -24.01
N THR A 12 -9.09 4.62 -22.77
CA THR A 12 -7.74 5.11 -22.42
C THR A 12 -6.65 4.24 -23.04
N LEU A 13 -6.89 2.93 -23.16
CA LEU A 13 -5.98 1.98 -23.81
C LEU A 13 -5.90 2.14 -25.34
N HIS A 14 -6.74 2.99 -25.94
CA HIS A 14 -6.79 3.17 -27.39
C HIS A 14 -5.46 3.65 -27.98
N HIS A 15 -4.79 4.58 -27.30
CA HIS A 15 -3.56 5.21 -27.76
C HIS A 15 -2.29 4.54 -27.23
N ASP A 16 -2.45 3.45 -26.46
CA ASP A 16 -1.31 2.74 -25.88
C ASP A 16 -0.61 1.87 -26.91
N THR A 17 0.71 2.08 -27.05
CA THR A 17 1.57 1.14 -27.77
C THR A 17 1.65 -0.17 -27.00
N ARG A 18 2.03 -1.28 -27.66
CA ARG A 18 2.22 -2.58 -27.00
C ARG A 18 3.19 -2.49 -25.81
N LEU A 19 4.22 -1.65 -25.92
CA LEU A 19 5.23 -1.48 -24.88
C LEU A 19 4.69 -0.64 -23.71
N LEU A 20 3.93 0.43 -23.98
CA LEU A 20 3.29 1.25 -22.95
C LEU A 20 2.25 0.44 -22.16
N PHE A 21 1.48 -0.38 -22.86
CA PHE A 21 0.52 -1.30 -22.28
C PHE A 21 1.18 -2.30 -21.32
N LYS A 22 2.24 -2.98 -21.78
CA LYS A 22 3.04 -3.88 -20.95
C LYS A 22 3.64 -3.15 -19.74
N LEU A 23 4.04 -1.88 -19.90
CA LEU A 23 4.59 -1.09 -18.81
C LEU A 23 3.51 -0.77 -17.76
N LYS A 24 2.30 -0.36 -18.16
CA LYS A 24 1.18 -0.14 -17.23
C LYS A 24 0.85 -1.41 -16.43
N LEU A 25 0.81 -2.58 -17.09
CA LEU A 25 0.63 -3.87 -16.43
C LEU A 25 1.76 -4.18 -15.44
N LEU A 26 3.02 -3.95 -15.85
CA LEU A 26 4.18 -4.17 -14.98
C LEU A 26 4.15 -3.25 -13.78
N LEU A 27 3.98 -1.94 -13.98
CA LEU A 27 3.89 -0.93 -12.90
C LEU A 27 2.76 -1.28 -11.95
N GLY A 28 1.62 -1.72 -12.49
CA GLY A 28 0.58 -2.34 -11.72
C GLY A 28 1.16 -3.45 -10.84
N THR A 29 1.67 -4.53 -11.40
CA THR A 29 2.21 -5.69 -10.66
C THR A 29 3.30 -5.37 -9.63
N VAL A 30 4.15 -4.38 -9.90
CA VAL A 30 5.31 -4.07 -9.07
C VAL A 30 5.09 -2.89 -8.13
N CYS A 31 3.96 -2.18 -8.18
CA CYS A 31 3.72 -1.10 -7.21
C CYS A 31 3.51 -1.68 -5.81
N ALA A 32 4.17 -1.07 -4.84
CA ALA A 32 4.06 -1.39 -3.44
C ALA A 32 3.08 -0.43 -2.76
N TYR A 33 3.18 -0.38 -1.46
CA TYR A 33 2.44 0.54 -0.60
C TYR A 33 2.61 1.99 -1.04
N GLY A 34 1.55 2.79 -0.91
CA GLY A 34 1.61 4.19 -1.37
C GLY A 34 1.66 4.36 -2.89
N GLY A 35 1.66 3.28 -3.67
CA GLY A 35 1.92 3.31 -5.11
C GLY A 35 3.41 3.33 -5.44
N GLU A 36 4.32 3.26 -4.46
CA GLU A 36 5.77 3.28 -4.74
C GLU A 36 6.16 2.15 -5.70
N VAL A 37 6.98 2.44 -6.70
CA VAL A 37 7.55 1.42 -7.57
C VAL A 37 8.99 1.14 -7.11
N PRO A 38 9.23 0.04 -6.38
CA PRO A 38 10.54 -0.30 -5.82
C PRO A 38 11.45 -0.90 -6.90
N LEU A 39 11.45 -0.35 -8.10
CA LEU A 39 12.32 -0.73 -9.21
C LEU A 39 12.92 0.52 -9.85
N SER A 40 14.22 0.47 -10.10
CA SER A 40 14.93 1.46 -10.88
C SER A 40 14.54 1.38 -12.37
N GLN A 41 14.79 2.45 -13.11
CA GLN A 41 14.53 2.46 -14.56
C GLN A 41 15.33 1.38 -15.32
N THR A 42 16.50 0.99 -14.82
CA THR A 42 17.32 -0.09 -15.40
C THR A 42 16.68 -1.46 -15.14
N GLU A 43 16.16 -1.70 -13.94
CA GLU A 43 15.41 -2.92 -13.62
C GLU A 43 14.12 -3.04 -14.43
N LEU A 44 13.37 -1.93 -14.58
CA LEU A 44 12.19 -1.87 -15.44
C LEU A 44 12.55 -2.18 -16.90
N ALA A 45 13.63 -1.59 -17.42
CA ALA A 45 14.10 -1.84 -18.78
C ALA A 45 14.46 -3.31 -19.02
N LYS A 46 15.15 -3.93 -18.06
CA LYS A 46 15.50 -5.35 -18.10
C LYS A 46 14.26 -6.23 -18.17
N ARG A 47 13.26 -5.99 -17.30
CA ARG A 47 12.00 -6.77 -17.28
C ARG A 47 11.16 -6.58 -18.53
N MET A 48 11.16 -5.37 -19.08
CA MET A 48 10.43 -5.02 -20.29
C MET A 48 11.15 -5.48 -21.57
N GLY A 49 12.38 -6.01 -21.46
CA GLY A 49 13.19 -6.42 -22.62
C GLY A 49 13.50 -5.24 -23.54
N THR A 50 13.75 -4.05 -22.99
CA THR A 50 13.93 -2.81 -23.77
C THR A 50 15.04 -1.93 -23.20
N SER A 51 15.35 -0.80 -23.86
CA SER A 51 16.39 0.11 -23.38
C SER A 51 15.86 1.06 -22.30
N THR A 52 16.74 1.47 -21.38
CA THR A 52 16.43 2.47 -20.34
C THR A 52 15.93 3.79 -20.94
N TYR A 53 16.47 4.20 -22.09
CA TYR A 53 16.00 5.38 -22.83
C TYR A 53 14.51 5.27 -23.21
N ARG A 54 14.09 4.12 -23.74
CA ARG A 54 12.68 3.89 -24.09
C ARG A 54 11.79 3.90 -22.86
N ILE A 55 12.22 3.27 -21.77
CA ILE A 55 11.48 3.32 -20.49
C ILE A 55 11.31 4.77 -20.02
N ARG A 56 12.37 5.58 -20.05
CA ARG A 56 12.30 6.99 -19.66
C ARG A 56 11.28 7.79 -20.47
N ILE A 57 11.22 7.59 -21.79
CA ILE A 57 10.20 8.23 -22.65
C ILE A 57 8.79 7.79 -22.24
N LEU A 58 8.58 6.49 -22.01
CA LEU A 58 7.27 5.98 -21.63
C LEU A 58 6.83 6.49 -20.25
N LEU A 59 7.75 6.55 -19.28
CA LEU A 59 7.47 7.10 -17.95
C LEU A 59 7.13 8.59 -18.06
N HIS A 60 7.90 9.39 -18.80
CA HIS A 60 7.56 10.79 -19.03
C HIS A 60 6.16 10.95 -19.63
N LYS A 61 5.77 10.10 -20.58
CA LYS A 61 4.38 10.09 -21.11
C LYS A 61 3.36 9.78 -20.01
N LEU A 62 3.59 8.78 -19.17
CA LEU A 62 2.68 8.41 -18.07
C LEU A 62 2.59 9.51 -16.99
N GLU A 63 3.67 10.25 -16.78
CA GLU A 63 3.72 11.39 -15.87
C GLU A 63 2.83 12.54 -16.38
N HIS A 64 2.91 12.87 -17.67
CA HIS A 64 2.00 13.83 -18.33
C HIS A 64 0.54 13.38 -18.29
N GLU A 65 0.28 12.06 -18.30
CA GLU A 65 -1.08 11.50 -18.19
C GLU A 65 -1.59 11.45 -16.73
N GLY A 66 -0.79 11.86 -15.74
CA GLY A 66 -1.14 11.79 -14.31
C GLY A 66 -1.38 10.35 -13.84
N ILE A 67 -0.65 9.39 -14.42
CA ILE A 67 -0.69 7.97 -14.03
C ILE A 67 0.45 7.65 -13.05
N ILE A 68 1.54 8.40 -13.13
CA ILE A 68 2.67 8.32 -12.22
C ILE A 68 3.12 9.72 -11.80
N HIS A 69 3.88 9.79 -10.71
CA HIS A 69 4.69 10.95 -10.38
C HIS A 69 6.02 10.53 -9.78
N TYR A 70 6.97 11.46 -9.73
CA TYR A 70 8.19 11.33 -8.94
C TYR A 70 8.11 12.22 -7.71
N ASN A 71 8.54 11.71 -6.56
CA ASN A 71 8.71 12.56 -5.38
C ASN A 71 10.01 13.40 -5.50
N ASN A 72 10.24 14.28 -4.52
CA ASN A 72 11.44 15.13 -4.47
C ASN A 72 12.76 14.35 -4.42
N ALA A 73 12.73 13.08 -4.01
CA ALA A 73 13.90 12.19 -3.96
C ALA A 73 14.12 11.43 -5.29
N GLY A 74 13.27 11.62 -6.29
CA GLY A 74 13.31 10.90 -7.56
C GLY A 74 12.77 9.47 -7.48
N THR A 75 12.04 9.12 -6.41
CA THR A 75 11.34 7.84 -6.29
C THR A 75 10.06 7.88 -7.12
N LEU A 76 9.84 6.83 -7.90
CA LEU A 76 8.68 6.66 -8.77
C LEU A 76 7.46 6.16 -7.99
N PHE A 77 6.33 6.81 -8.17
CA PHE A 77 5.03 6.41 -7.63
C PHE A 77 4.01 6.20 -8.75
N PHE A 78 3.18 5.19 -8.57
CA PHE A 78 2.08 4.83 -9.44
C PHE A 78 0.77 5.27 -8.81
N ASP A 79 0.16 6.32 -9.36
CA ASP A 79 -1.00 7.01 -8.78
C ASP A 79 -2.30 6.26 -8.95
N ARG A 80 -2.35 5.33 -9.91
CA ARG A 80 -3.54 4.51 -10.20
C ARG A 80 -3.56 3.24 -9.35
N TYR A 81 -3.07 3.32 -8.12
CA TYR A 81 -3.20 2.27 -7.11
C TYR A 81 -4.37 2.57 -6.18
N ILE A 82 -5.06 1.55 -5.68
CA ILE A 82 -6.08 1.71 -4.65
C ILE A 82 -5.65 0.98 -3.40
N PHE A 83 -5.57 1.74 -2.31
CA PHE A 83 -5.34 1.19 -0.99
C PHE A 83 -6.60 1.35 -0.15
N VAL A 84 -7.22 0.23 0.21
CA VAL A 84 -8.41 0.23 1.08
C VAL A 84 -7.94 0.50 2.51
N ARG A 85 -8.19 1.71 3.01
CA ARG A 85 -7.96 2.06 4.42
C ARG A 85 -9.15 1.59 5.25
N ASP A 86 -8.88 1.05 6.45
CA ASP A 86 -9.92 0.53 7.36
C ASP A 86 -10.98 1.57 7.78
N GLN A 87 -10.72 2.86 7.57
CA GLN A 87 -11.57 3.97 8.01
C GLN A 87 -12.22 4.77 6.87
N ALA A 88 -12.02 4.38 5.60
CA ALA A 88 -12.72 5.04 4.51
C ALA A 88 -14.15 4.49 4.45
N GLU A 89 -15.17 5.36 4.52
CA GLU A 89 -16.50 5.00 4.03
C GLU A 89 -16.37 4.45 2.61
N PHE A 90 -17.20 3.45 2.24
CA PHE A 90 -17.19 2.86 0.89
C PHE A 90 -17.63 3.90 -0.15
N SER A 91 -16.74 4.84 -0.51
CA SER A 91 -16.90 5.75 -1.63
C SER A 91 -16.59 5.00 -2.94
N GLN A 92 -17.05 5.53 -4.08
CA GLN A 92 -16.70 4.96 -5.39
C GLN A 92 -15.18 4.90 -5.65
N GLU A 93 -14.39 5.72 -4.95
CA GLU A 93 -12.93 5.76 -4.98
C GLU A 93 -12.27 4.54 -4.28
N THR A 94 -13.04 3.75 -3.53
CA THR A 94 -12.57 2.53 -2.86
C THR A 94 -12.72 1.26 -3.72
N LEU A 95 -13.38 1.36 -4.89
CA LEU A 95 -13.62 0.25 -5.82
C LEU A 95 -12.34 -0.10 -6.58
N TYR A 96 -11.91 -1.36 -6.57
CA TYR A 96 -10.65 -1.77 -7.19
C TYR A 96 -10.80 -2.91 -8.21
N ALA A 97 -9.87 -2.91 -9.17
CA ALA A 97 -9.63 -4.00 -10.09
C ALA A 97 -8.73 -5.06 -9.44
N LYS A 98 -9.12 -6.33 -9.56
CA LYS A 98 -8.23 -7.45 -9.25
C LYS A 98 -7.20 -7.64 -10.37
N ASN A 99 -5.93 -7.77 -9.98
CA ASN A 99 -4.84 -8.06 -10.92
C ASN A 99 -4.65 -9.59 -11.03
N PHE A 100 -4.90 -10.17 -12.20
CA PHE A 100 -4.78 -11.62 -12.41
C PHE A 100 -3.44 -12.00 -13.04
N ALA A 101 -2.91 -13.17 -12.67
CA ALA A 101 -1.62 -13.67 -13.16
C ALA A 101 -1.55 -13.78 -14.70
N PHE A 102 -2.69 -14.02 -15.35
CA PHE A 102 -2.73 -14.19 -16.80
C PHE A 102 -2.56 -12.89 -17.58
N PHE A 103 -2.72 -11.71 -16.97
CA PHE A 103 -2.49 -10.44 -17.68
C PHE A 103 -1.06 -10.29 -18.18
N THR A 104 -0.12 -10.97 -17.54
CA THR A 104 1.30 -10.93 -17.88
C THR A 104 1.79 -12.17 -18.64
N CYS A 105 0.92 -13.15 -18.94
CA CYS A 105 1.35 -14.35 -19.66
C CYS A 105 1.51 -14.08 -21.16
N ASP A 106 2.44 -14.79 -21.81
CA ASP A 106 2.70 -14.62 -23.25
C ASP A 106 1.46 -14.91 -24.10
N GLU A 107 0.64 -15.86 -23.65
CA GLU A 107 -0.62 -16.21 -24.30
C GLU A 107 -1.53 -14.97 -24.42
N PHE A 108 -1.79 -14.27 -23.31
CA PHE A 108 -2.61 -13.05 -23.33
C PHE A 108 -1.90 -11.89 -24.06
N LEU A 109 -0.61 -11.69 -23.83
CA LEU A 109 0.18 -10.61 -24.45
C LEU A 109 0.38 -10.77 -25.96
N SER A 110 0.05 -11.95 -26.52
CA SER A 110 0.05 -12.25 -27.95
C SER A 110 -1.30 -12.07 -28.65
N GLU A 111 -2.39 -11.89 -27.88
CA GLU A 111 -3.74 -11.68 -28.42
C GLU A 111 -3.87 -10.38 -29.22
N ASP A 112 -4.94 -10.29 -30.01
CA ASP A 112 -5.33 -9.06 -30.69
C ASP A 112 -5.58 -7.92 -29.69
N ARG A 113 -5.19 -6.68 -30.05
CA ARG A 113 -5.28 -5.54 -29.13
C ARG A 113 -6.70 -5.23 -28.69
N ASN A 114 -7.70 -5.39 -29.55
CA ASN A 114 -9.08 -5.14 -29.15
C ASN A 114 -9.62 -6.26 -28.24
N VAL A 115 -9.11 -7.49 -28.37
CA VAL A 115 -9.38 -8.57 -27.39
C VAL A 115 -8.77 -8.24 -26.03
N GLN A 116 -7.50 -7.82 -25.99
CA GLN A 116 -6.83 -7.42 -24.76
C GLN A 116 -7.57 -6.26 -24.06
N ARG A 117 -7.94 -5.22 -24.81
CA ARG A 117 -8.69 -4.06 -24.31
C ARG A 117 -10.04 -4.46 -23.75
N PHE A 118 -10.80 -5.27 -24.48
CA PHE A 118 -12.10 -5.74 -24.02
C PHE A 118 -11.97 -6.53 -22.72
N VAL A 119 -11.04 -7.50 -22.67
CA VAL A 119 -10.84 -8.32 -21.48
C VAL A 119 -10.45 -7.44 -20.29
N LEU A 120 -9.50 -6.52 -20.45
CA LEU A 120 -9.07 -5.67 -19.34
C LEU A 120 -10.10 -4.62 -18.92
N HIS A 121 -10.88 -4.04 -19.84
CA HIS A 121 -11.96 -3.14 -19.47
C HIS A 121 -13.02 -3.89 -18.65
N TYR A 122 -13.36 -5.12 -19.04
CA TYR A 122 -14.33 -5.88 -18.27
C TYR A 122 -13.77 -6.38 -16.93
N VAL A 123 -12.55 -6.90 -16.87
CA VAL A 123 -11.98 -7.37 -15.60
C VAL A 123 -11.55 -6.22 -14.68
N GLY A 124 -11.07 -5.13 -15.26
CA GLY A 124 -10.54 -3.97 -14.55
C GLY A 124 -11.59 -2.94 -14.15
N LYS A 125 -12.59 -2.69 -15.00
CA LYS A 125 -13.57 -1.60 -14.80
C LYS A 125 -15.00 -2.09 -14.54
N GLU A 126 -15.47 -3.07 -15.30
CA GLU A 126 -16.90 -3.39 -15.29
C GLU A 126 -17.29 -4.49 -14.30
N LEU A 127 -16.45 -5.52 -14.14
CA LEU A 127 -16.66 -6.66 -13.25
C LEU A 127 -16.11 -6.42 -11.83
N ILE A 128 -15.94 -5.16 -11.39
CA ILE A 128 -15.48 -4.79 -10.05
C ILE A 128 -16.06 -5.77 -9.02
N TYR A 129 -15.18 -6.36 -8.20
CA TYR A 129 -15.43 -7.60 -7.46
C TYR A 129 -16.55 -7.45 -6.43
N ILE A 130 -17.78 -7.60 -6.91
CA ILE A 130 -19.00 -7.81 -6.13
C ILE A 130 -19.47 -9.22 -6.50
N PRO A 131 -19.57 -10.17 -5.56
CA PRO A 131 -20.05 -11.52 -5.84
C PRO A 131 -21.42 -11.50 -6.53
N GLY A 132 -21.56 -12.21 -7.67
CA GLY A 132 -22.80 -12.29 -8.43
C GLY A 132 -23.03 -11.18 -9.47
N ASN A 133 -22.09 -10.24 -9.61
CA ASN A 133 -22.19 -9.17 -10.59
C ASN A 133 -21.95 -9.69 -12.01
N PHE A 134 -22.87 -9.39 -12.92
CA PHE A 134 -22.72 -9.61 -14.36
C PHE A 134 -23.01 -8.30 -15.09
N ARG A 135 -22.48 -8.16 -16.31
CA ARG A 135 -22.64 -6.95 -17.10
C ARG A 135 -23.29 -7.28 -18.44
N TRP A 136 -24.36 -6.56 -18.74
CA TRP A 136 -24.97 -6.54 -20.07
C TRP A 136 -24.30 -5.45 -20.90
N GLY A 137 -24.12 -5.72 -22.19
CA GLY A 137 -23.71 -4.73 -23.17
C GLY A 137 -24.39 -4.99 -24.51
N TYR A 138 -24.50 -3.94 -25.31
CA TYR A 138 -24.99 -4.05 -26.67
C TYR A 138 -23.83 -4.18 -27.65
N ILE A 139 -24.00 -4.95 -28.72
CA ILE A 139 -22.94 -5.16 -29.72
C ILE A 139 -22.63 -3.85 -30.45
N ASN A 140 -23.63 -2.98 -30.66
CA ASN A 140 -23.44 -1.64 -31.26
C ASN A 140 -22.54 -0.72 -30.43
N ASP A 141 -22.51 -0.87 -29.11
CA ASP A 141 -21.63 -0.09 -28.22
C ASP A 141 -20.15 -0.44 -28.40
N LEU A 142 -19.84 -1.57 -29.05
CA LEU A 142 -18.46 -2.01 -29.26
C LEU A 142 -17.80 -1.41 -30.50
N TYR A 143 -18.56 -0.93 -31.48
CA TYR A 143 -18.03 -0.51 -32.78
C TYR A 143 -18.53 0.86 -33.24
N GLY A 144 -17.85 1.44 -34.22
CA GLY A 144 -18.18 2.76 -34.75
C GLY A 144 -17.46 3.91 -34.03
N PRO A 145 -17.79 5.17 -34.37
CA PRO A 145 -17.02 6.35 -33.92
C PRO A 145 -17.03 6.55 -32.40
N THR A 146 -18.11 6.14 -31.75
CA THR A 146 -18.31 6.20 -30.29
C THR A 146 -18.16 4.84 -29.62
N GLY A 147 -17.77 3.81 -30.38
CA GLY A 147 -17.65 2.45 -29.88
C GLY A 147 -16.52 2.31 -28.86
N LEU A 148 -16.72 1.42 -27.90
CA LEU A 148 -15.73 1.07 -26.88
C LEU A 148 -14.41 0.58 -27.48
N LEU A 149 -14.48 -0.10 -28.63
CA LEU A 149 -13.33 -0.66 -29.33
C LEU A 149 -13.10 0.08 -30.65
N ASN A 150 -11.83 0.13 -31.09
CA ASN A 150 -11.48 0.71 -32.38
C ASN A 150 -11.75 -0.26 -33.53
N ILE A 151 -13.02 -0.51 -33.80
CA ILE A 151 -13.50 -1.42 -34.84
C ILE A 151 -14.68 -0.82 -35.57
N ARG A 152 -14.88 -1.24 -36.82
CA ARG A 152 -15.83 -0.57 -37.72
C ARG A 152 -17.10 -1.37 -37.95
N THR A 153 -17.10 -2.67 -37.64
CA THR A 153 -18.20 -3.56 -38.01
C THR A 153 -18.70 -4.43 -36.86
N PRO A 154 -19.99 -4.81 -36.88
CA PRO A 154 -20.54 -5.77 -35.91
C PRO A 154 -19.88 -7.16 -36.03
N LYS A 155 -19.42 -7.56 -37.24
CA LYS A 155 -18.71 -8.83 -37.45
C LYS A 155 -17.37 -8.88 -36.73
N GLU A 156 -16.63 -7.76 -36.73
CA GLU A 156 -15.39 -7.63 -35.94
C GLU A 156 -15.69 -7.71 -34.44
N ALA A 157 -16.74 -7.03 -33.97
CA ALA A 157 -17.16 -7.06 -32.56
C ALA A 157 -17.47 -8.48 -32.10
N ILE A 158 -18.24 -9.24 -32.88
CA ILE A 158 -18.57 -10.65 -32.57
C ILE A 158 -17.30 -11.52 -32.56
N THR A 159 -16.37 -11.29 -33.49
CA THR A 159 -15.09 -12.02 -33.52
C THR A 159 -14.27 -11.75 -32.25
N ILE A 160 -14.22 -10.49 -31.80
CA ILE A 160 -13.53 -10.11 -30.56
C ILE A 160 -14.19 -10.76 -29.35
N LEU A 161 -15.52 -10.70 -29.24
CA LEU A 161 -16.27 -11.35 -28.16
C LEU A 161 -15.98 -12.86 -28.11
N LYS A 162 -15.99 -13.54 -29.25
CA LYS A 162 -15.67 -14.98 -29.34
C LYS A 162 -14.25 -15.30 -28.88
N LYS A 163 -13.26 -14.47 -29.25
CA LYS A 163 -11.88 -14.63 -28.77
C LYS A 163 -11.75 -14.31 -27.28
N ALA A 164 -12.43 -13.28 -26.79
CA ALA A 164 -12.46 -12.89 -25.39
C ALA A 164 -13.12 -13.96 -24.49
N SER A 165 -14.03 -14.79 -25.04
CA SER A 165 -14.62 -15.93 -24.32
C SER A 165 -13.59 -16.96 -23.82
N LYS A 166 -12.37 -16.93 -24.35
CA LYS A 166 -11.24 -17.67 -23.81
C LYS A 166 -10.90 -17.24 -22.38
N TYR A 167 -11.02 -15.95 -22.07
CA TYR A 167 -10.66 -15.33 -20.79
C TYR A 167 -11.86 -15.06 -19.89
N LEU A 168 -13.00 -14.75 -20.49
CA LEU A 168 -14.23 -14.36 -19.83
C LEU A 168 -15.36 -15.35 -20.12
N LYS A 169 -16.26 -15.56 -19.17
CA LYS A 169 -17.53 -16.26 -19.40
C LYS A 169 -18.51 -15.30 -20.06
N ILE A 170 -18.58 -15.34 -21.39
CA ILE A 170 -19.44 -14.46 -22.20
C ILE A 170 -20.59 -15.26 -22.83
N LYS A 171 -21.82 -14.77 -22.72
CA LYS A 171 -22.97 -15.21 -23.53
C LYS A 171 -23.23 -14.18 -24.62
N ILE A 172 -23.24 -14.60 -25.88
CA ILE A 172 -23.46 -13.71 -27.03
C ILE A 172 -24.85 -13.98 -27.61
N HIS A 173 -25.63 -12.93 -27.77
CA HIS A 173 -26.96 -12.92 -28.38
C HIS A 173 -26.90 -12.12 -29.70
N THR A 174 -28.04 -12.00 -30.40
CA THR A 174 -28.12 -11.35 -31.73
C THR A 174 -27.69 -9.89 -31.69
N GLU A 175 -28.13 -9.15 -30.67
CA GLU A 175 -27.84 -7.71 -30.51
C GLU A 175 -27.04 -7.38 -29.24
N ASN A 176 -26.99 -8.32 -28.30
CA ASN A 176 -26.49 -8.11 -26.95
C ASN A 176 -25.45 -9.15 -26.57
N PHE A 177 -24.70 -8.88 -25.51
CA PHE A 177 -23.88 -9.87 -24.85
C PHE A 177 -23.93 -9.68 -23.34
N GLN A 178 -23.62 -10.76 -22.62
CA GLN A 178 -23.54 -10.78 -21.17
C GLN A 178 -22.18 -11.30 -20.76
N VAL A 179 -21.44 -10.50 -19.99
CA VAL A 179 -20.18 -10.90 -19.35
C VAL A 179 -20.48 -11.28 -17.91
N LEU A 180 -20.29 -12.56 -17.58
CA LEU A 180 -20.65 -13.12 -16.27
C LEU A 180 -19.51 -13.02 -15.27
N ASN A 181 -18.32 -13.50 -15.62
CA ASN A 181 -17.13 -13.48 -14.76
C ASN A 181 -15.89 -13.86 -15.60
N VAL A 182 -14.70 -13.86 -14.98
CA VAL A 182 -13.50 -14.50 -15.51
C VAL A 182 -13.72 -16.02 -15.65
N HIS A 183 -13.15 -16.63 -16.68
CA HIS A 183 -13.22 -18.06 -16.91
C HIS A 183 -12.42 -18.83 -15.83
N SER A 184 -12.92 -19.99 -15.38
CA SER A 184 -12.36 -20.73 -14.22
C SER A 184 -10.87 -21.00 -14.34
N LYS A 185 -10.41 -21.52 -15.50
CA LYS A 185 -8.98 -21.71 -15.82
C LYS A 185 -8.09 -20.54 -15.41
N TRP A 186 -8.55 -19.30 -15.61
CA TRP A 186 -7.77 -18.10 -15.33
C TRP A 186 -7.96 -17.57 -13.91
N ILE A 187 -9.11 -17.86 -13.29
CA ILE A 187 -9.31 -17.67 -11.85
C ILE A 187 -8.35 -18.58 -11.08
N ASP A 188 -8.17 -19.82 -11.52
CA ASP A 188 -7.30 -20.82 -10.90
C ASP A 188 -5.81 -20.42 -10.96
N MET A 189 -5.42 -19.59 -11.93
CA MET A 189 -4.07 -18.98 -11.97
C MET A 189 -3.84 -17.94 -10.87
N GLY A 190 -4.90 -17.53 -10.16
CA GLY A 190 -4.85 -16.70 -8.98
C GLY A 190 -4.68 -15.20 -9.25
N GLU A 191 -4.95 -14.43 -8.20
CA GLU A 191 -4.59 -13.03 -8.13
C GLU A 191 -3.08 -12.88 -7.92
N ILE A 192 -2.51 -11.87 -8.55
CA ILE A 192 -1.14 -11.47 -8.27
C ILE A 192 -1.12 -10.78 -6.90
N TYR A 193 -0.50 -11.44 -5.93
CA TYR A 193 -0.01 -10.78 -4.72
C TYR A 193 1.04 -9.74 -5.13
N SER A 194 1.02 -8.54 -4.52
CA SER A 194 1.90 -7.43 -4.93
C SER A 194 3.36 -7.86 -4.86
N GLU A 195 3.98 -8.11 -6.02
CA GLU A 195 5.42 -8.32 -6.11
C GLU A 195 6.16 -7.08 -5.58
N GLY A 196 5.56 -5.90 -5.80
CA GLY A 196 6.02 -4.65 -5.22
C GLY A 196 6.22 -4.70 -3.72
N ALA A 197 5.27 -5.25 -2.96
CA ALA A 197 5.37 -5.35 -1.50
C ALA A 197 6.60 -6.18 -1.08
N GLU A 198 6.82 -7.31 -1.73
CA GLU A 198 7.98 -8.19 -1.49
C GLU A 198 9.31 -7.47 -1.81
N LEU A 199 9.38 -6.84 -2.98
CA LEU A 199 10.56 -6.07 -3.42
C LEU A 199 10.84 -4.90 -2.49
N TRP A 200 9.80 -4.19 -2.06
CA TRP A 200 9.89 -3.04 -1.19
C TRP A 200 10.42 -3.43 0.19
N VAL A 201 9.84 -4.47 0.81
CA VAL A 201 10.32 -5.00 2.09
C VAL A 201 11.77 -5.44 1.97
N THR A 202 12.13 -6.12 0.88
CA THR A 202 13.51 -6.55 0.63
C THR A 202 14.47 -5.35 0.55
N LYS A 203 14.10 -4.28 -0.16
CA LYS A 203 14.91 -3.06 -0.23
C LYS A 203 15.09 -2.40 1.14
N GLN A 204 14.06 -2.37 1.96
CA GLN A 204 14.17 -1.84 3.32
C GLN A 204 15.05 -2.72 4.22
N LEU A 205 14.91 -4.05 4.14
CA LEU A 205 15.79 -4.98 4.84
C LEU A 205 17.27 -4.77 4.44
N ILE A 206 17.55 -4.60 3.14
CA ILE A 206 18.91 -4.28 2.64
C ILE A 206 19.41 -2.95 3.19
N LYS A 207 18.58 -1.89 3.15
CA LYS A 207 18.92 -0.56 3.71
C LYS A 207 19.34 -0.66 5.18
N HIS A 208 18.71 -1.56 5.94
CA HIS A 208 19.05 -1.84 7.34
C HIS A 208 20.04 -3.00 7.54
N ARG A 209 20.81 -3.36 6.49
CA ARG A 209 21.92 -4.34 6.55
C ARG A 209 21.51 -5.75 6.95
N PHE A 210 20.32 -6.20 6.55
CA PHE A 210 19.97 -7.62 6.57
C PHE A 210 20.57 -8.32 5.35
N CYS A 211 20.96 -9.60 5.50
CA CYS A 211 21.53 -10.40 4.42
C CYS A 211 20.41 -11.09 3.62
N CYS A 212 19.71 -10.33 2.76
CA CYS A 212 18.50 -10.81 2.08
C CYS A 212 18.71 -12.06 1.20
N ASP A 213 19.92 -12.34 0.73
CA ASP A 213 20.23 -13.56 -0.03
C ASP A 213 19.95 -14.86 0.74
N PHE A 214 19.89 -14.78 2.09
CA PHE A 214 19.59 -15.92 2.97
C PHE A 214 18.20 -15.84 3.61
N ILE A 215 17.41 -14.82 3.27
CA ILE A 215 16.04 -14.69 3.79
C ILE A 215 15.10 -15.35 2.79
N SER A 216 14.35 -16.32 3.30
CA SER A 216 13.32 -17.03 2.56
C SER A 216 12.25 -16.09 2.00
N ARG A 217 11.72 -16.41 0.81
CA ARG A 217 10.63 -15.64 0.21
C ARG A 217 9.38 -15.66 1.11
N LYS A 218 9.08 -16.81 1.73
CA LYS A 218 7.96 -16.95 2.67
C LYS A 218 8.12 -16.02 3.89
N ALA A 219 9.34 -15.87 4.42
CA ALA A 219 9.60 -14.97 5.54
C ALA A 219 9.40 -13.49 5.18
N VAL A 220 9.90 -13.07 4.00
CA VAL A 220 9.67 -11.71 3.47
C VAL A 220 8.17 -11.43 3.37
N TRP A 221 7.38 -12.38 2.90
CA TRP A 221 5.92 -12.25 2.82
C TRP A 221 5.24 -12.04 4.18
N GLN A 222 5.74 -12.65 5.26
CA GLN A 222 5.19 -12.42 6.60
C GLN A 222 5.45 -10.99 7.08
N ILE A 223 6.61 -10.43 6.75
CA ILE A 223 6.93 -9.03 7.03
C ILE A 223 6.04 -8.11 6.18
N ALA A 224 5.88 -8.42 4.89
CA ALA A 224 5.04 -7.66 3.97
C ALA A 224 3.56 -7.62 4.42
N LYS A 225 3.05 -8.72 4.97
CA LYS A 225 1.69 -8.79 5.53
C LYS A 225 1.49 -7.85 6.72
N VAL A 226 2.48 -7.75 7.61
CA VAL A 226 2.42 -6.79 8.73
C VAL A 226 2.51 -5.37 8.20
N MET A 227 3.37 -5.11 7.23
CA MET A 227 3.47 -3.79 6.62
C MET A 227 2.17 -3.37 5.95
N GLU A 228 1.48 -4.25 5.24
CA GLU A 228 0.18 -3.95 4.61
C GLU A 228 -0.83 -3.39 5.61
N ASP A 229 -0.92 -3.99 6.80
CA ASP A 229 -1.77 -3.49 7.90
C ASP A 229 -1.33 -2.10 8.40
N TYR A 230 -0.02 -1.87 8.56
CA TYR A 230 0.49 -0.56 8.97
C TYR A 230 0.24 0.52 7.91
N TYR A 231 0.41 0.19 6.64
CA TYR A 231 0.12 1.10 5.55
C TYR A 231 -1.37 1.46 5.45
N ALA A 232 -2.26 0.50 5.78
CA ALA A 232 -3.69 0.75 5.89
C ALA A 232 -4.04 1.77 6.96
N LYS A 233 -3.34 1.70 8.09
CA LYS A 233 -3.61 2.53 9.27
C LYS A 233 -2.95 3.90 9.20
N PHE A 234 -1.67 3.93 8.83
CA PHE A 234 -0.82 5.14 8.96
C PHE A 234 -0.53 5.82 7.63
N GLY A 235 -0.84 5.19 6.49
CA GLY A 235 -0.44 5.68 5.17
C GLY A 235 1.05 5.47 4.90
N TYR A 236 1.52 5.97 3.75
CA TYR A 236 2.83 5.59 3.21
C TYR A 236 4.01 6.06 4.05
N GLU A 237 4.09 7.37 4.27
CA GLU A 237 5.25 8.00 4.91
C GLU A 237 5.45 7.47 6.32
N TYR A 238 4.38 7.42 7.12
CA TYR A 238 4.49 7.10 8.54
C TYR A 238 4.73 5.61 8.76
N ALA A 239 4.09 4.73 7.98
CA ALA A 239 4.38 3.30 8.04
C ALA A 239 5.84 3.01 7.68
N THR A 240 6.39 3.73 6.70
CA THR A 240 7.81 3.63 6.32
C THR A 240 8.74 4.04 7.46
N GLU A 241 8.47 5.16 8.12
CA GLU A 241 9.26 5.64 9.26
C GLU A 241 9.21 4.65 10.45
N ILE A 242 8.02 4.14 10.80
CA ILE A 242 7.87 3.13 11.86
C ILE A 242 8.65 1.86 11.50
N PHE A 243 8.60 1.43 10.23
CA PHE A 243 9.34 0.26 9.77
C PHE A 243 10.85 0.46 9.88
N ASP A 244 11.35 1.63 9.46
CA ASP A 244 12.76 1.98 9.61
C ASP A 244 13.19 1.90 11.07
N HIS A 245 12.38 2.43 12.00
CA HIS A 245 12.65 2.33 13.44
C HIS A 245 12.62 0.88 13.96
N ALA A 246 11.70 0.05 13.47
CA ALA A 246 11.61 -1.36 13.85
C ALA A 246 12.85 -2.14 13.41
N LEU A 247 13.25 -2.00 12.15
CA LEU A 247 14.43 -2.67 11.60
C LEU A 247 15.72 -2.22 12.28
N PHE A 248 15.86 -0.91 12.51
CA PHE A 248 16.98 -0.35 13.27
C PHE A 248 17.07 -0.91 14.69
N SER A 249 15.92 -1.04 15.37
CA SER A 249 15.85 -1.64 16.71
C SER A 249 16.30 -3.10 16.71
N ILE A 250 15.82 -3.91 15.76
CA ILE A 250 16.22 -5.31 15.60
C ILE A 250 17.74 -5.43 15.41
N GLN A 251 18.31 -4.58 14.56
CA GLN A 251 19.74 -4.62 14.25
C GLN A 251 20.63 -4.14 15.38
N ASN A 252 20.19 -3.14 16.17
CA ASN A 252 20.98 -2.65 17.30
C ASN A 252 20.92 -3.57 18.51
N TYR A 253 19.78 -4.24 18.73
CA TYR A 253 19.59 -5.14 19.86
C TYR A 253 19.72 -6.61 19.46
N LYS A 254 20.76 -6.96 18.68
CA LYS A 254 20.92 -8.32 18.09
C LYS A 254 20.71 -9.47 19.08
N ARG A 255 21.26 -9.36 20.29
CA ARG A 255 21.11 -10.40 21.32
C ARG A 255 19.66 -10.62 21.74
N ARG A 256 18.83 -9.57 21.79
CA ARG A 256 17.40 -9.66 22.11
C ARG A 256 16.57 -10.11 20.90
N SER A 257 17.06 -9.84 19.70
CA SER A 257 16.41 -10.20 18.43
C SER A 257 16.95 -11.50 17.81
N GLN A 258 17.75 -12.27 18.54
CA GLN A 258 18.30 -13.53 18.04
C GLN A 258 17.19 -14.50 17.59
N THR A 259 16.09 -14.56 18.34
CA THR A 259 14.91 -15.35 17.97
C THR A 259 14.37 -14.94 16.60
N PHE A 260 14.30 -13.63 16.32
CA PHE A 260 13.84 -13.14 15.02
C PHE A 260 14.78 -13.55 13.89
N PHE A 261 16.09 -13.37 14.08
CA PHE A 261 17.08 -13.80 13.10
C PHE A 261 16.99 -15.31 12.82
N ASN A 262 16.83 -16.14 13.85
CA ASN A 262 16.66 -17.58 13.69
C ASN A 262 15.36 -17.95 12.96
N MET A 263 14.31 -17.13 13.05
CA MET A 263 13.06 -17.37 12.34
C MET A 263 13.15 -16.99 10.84
N ILE A 264 13.87 -15.92 10.48
CA ILE A 264 13.90 -15.41 9.10
C ILE A 264 15.04 -15.99 8.24
N TYR A 265 16.14 -16.42 8.85
CA TYR A 265 17.28 -17.05 8.16
C TYR A 265 17.15 -18.57 8.16
N ARG A 266 16.04 -19.03 7.58
CA ARG A 266 15.71 -20.46 7.41
C ARG A 266 15.40 -20.72 5.94
N GLU A 267 15.70 -21.93 5.47
CA GLU A 267 15.35 -22.33 4.10
C GLU A 267 13.82 -22.41 3.92
N ASP A 268 13.34 -22.10 2.72
CA ASP A 268 11.89 -22.07 2.41
C ASP A 268 11.18 -23.42 2.65
N SER A 269 11.92 -24.53 2.52
CA SER A 269 11.47 -25.91 2.76
C SER A 269 11.40 -26.27 4.25
N SER A 270 12.06 -25.52 5.12
CA SER A 270 12.21 -25.85 6.53
C SER A 270 11.05 -25.38 7.40
N TYR A 271 10.14 -24.54 6.88
CA TYR A 271 8.98 -24.04 7.62
C TYR A 271 7.87 -25.08 7.70
N ILE A 272 7.41 -25.34 8.93
CA ILE A 272 6.26 -26.21 9.21
C ILE A 272 4.98 -25.38 9.05
N VAL A 273 4.16 -25.79 8.07
CA VAL A 273 2.83 -25.21 7.80
C VAL A 273 1.83 -26.34 7.66
N ASN A 274 1.09 -26.61 8.73
CA ASN A 274 -0.02 -27.55 8.76
C ASN A 274 -1.19 -26.96 9.56
N GLU A 275 -2.28 -27.71 9.75
CA GLU A 275 -3.48 -27.23 10.46
C GLU A 275 -3.22 -26.96 11.95
N GLU A 276 -2.21 -27.59 12.55
CA GLU A 276 -1.89 -27.48 13.97
C GLU A 276 -0.84 -26.40 14.28
N GLN A 277 0.15 -26.23 13.40
CA GLN A 277 1.28 -25.33 13.57
C GLN A 277 1.62 -24.63 12.25
N ASN A 278 1.71 -23.30 12.32
CA ASN A 278 2.13 -22.46 11.21
C ASN A 278 3.23 -21.51 11.69
N GLU A 279 4.49 -21.95 11.55
CA GLU A 279 5.66 -21.19 11.98
C GLU A 279 5.77 -19.82 11.27
N LEU A 280 5.18 -19.67 10.08
CA LEU A 280 5.15 -18.38 9.38
C LEU A 280 4.33 -17.33 10.13
N ASN A 281 3.25 -17.75 10.81
CA ASN A 281 2.45 -16.83 11.62
C ASN A 281 3.26 -16.28 12.80
N GLU A 282 4.19 -17.05 13.36
CA GLU A 282 5.08 -16.62 14.45
C GLU A 282 6.00 -15.48 14.00
N ILE A 283 6.52 -15.52 12.77
CA ILE A 283 7.30 -14.42 12.17
C ILE A 283 6.46 -13.15 12.16
N SER A 284 5.23 -13.23 11.63
CA SER A 284 4.34 -12.07 11.54
C SER A 284 3.94 -11.53 12.92
N ALA A 285 3.74 -12.40 13.90
CA ALA A 285 3.36 -12.03 15.26
C ALA A 285 4.52 -11.34 16.00
N TYR A 286 5.73 -11.91 15.93
CA TYR A 286 6.92 -11.29 16.49
C TYR A 286 7.17 -9.93 15.84
N PHE A 287 7.16 -9.89 14.51
CA PHE A 287 7.44 -8.66 13.78
C PHE A 287 6.40 -7.57 14.08
N ARG A 288 5.11 -7.92 14.21
CA ARG A 288 4.07 -6.99 14.66
C ARG A 288 4.37 -6.43 16.06
N SER A 289 4.82 -7.24 17.01
CA SER A 289 5.18 -6.77 18.35
C SER A 289 6.37 -5.80 18.33
N VAL A 290 7.35 -6.04 17.46
CA VAL A 290 8.46 -5.09 17.24
C VAL A 290 7.93 -3.79 16.64
N MET A 291 7.06 -3.86 15.64
CA MET A 291 6.45 -2.68 15.02
C MET A 291 5.65 -1.84 16.03
N GLU A 292 4.87 -2.46 16.92
CA GLU A 292 4.14 -1.75 17.97
C GLU A 292 5.08 -1.05 18.96
N SER A 293 6.20 -1.70 19.28
CA SER A 293 7.24 -1.10 20.13
C SER A 293 7.94 0.06 19.42
N ALA A 294 8.20 -0.08 18.12
CA ALA A 294 8.80 0.96 17.29
C ALA A 294 7.86 2.16 17.13
N GLU A 295 6.55 1.91 16.98
CA GLU A 295 5.49 2.92 16.93
C GLU A 295 5.49 3.76 18.22
N LEU A 296 5.57 3.14 19.39
CA LEU A 296 5.69 3.86 20.67
C LEU A 296 7.00 4.66 20.75
N ASN A 297 8.13 4.07 20.33
CA ASN A 297 9.41 4.79 20.30
C ASN A 297 9.35 6.01 19.37
N TYR A 298 8.71 5.85 18.22
CA TYR A 298 8.54 6.90 17.24
C TYR A 298 7.64 8.02 17.76
N ALA A 299 6.54 7.69 18.43
CA ALA A 299 5.70 8.69 19.12
C ALA A 299 6.47 9.47 20.19
N VAL A 300 7.36 8.80 20.96
CA VAL A 300 8.24 9.47 21.93
C VAL A 300 9.21 10.41 21.21
N GLN A 301 9.83 9.97 20.11
CA GLN A 301 10.75 10.80 19.34
C GLN A 301 10.06 12.05 18.77
N LEU A 302 8.89 11.90 18.14
CA LEU A 302 8.09 13.01 17.62
C LEU A 302 7.71 14.00 18.72
N SER A 303 7.46 13.50 19.92
CA SER A 303 7.16 14.34 21.08
C SER A 303 8.35 15.21 21.50
N VAL A 304 9.55 14.63 21.52
CA VAL A 304 10.81 15.36 21.80
C VAL A 304 11.10 16.37 20.68
N GLU A 305 10.88 15.98 19.42
CA GLU A 305 11.04 16.89 18.26
C GLU A 305 10.10 18.09 18.37
N LEU A 306 8.85 17.87 18.79
CA LEU A 306 7.88 18.95 18.99
C LEU A 306 8.31 19.94 20.07
N GLU A 307 8.91 19.47 21.17
CA GLU A 307 9.49 20.32 22.20
C GLU A 307 10.66 21.15 21.67
N GLN A 308 11.56 20.52 20.89
CA GLN A 308 12.68 21.22 20.27
C GLN A 308 12.23 22.29 19.28
N ILE A 309 11.19 22.01 18.48
CA ILE A 309 10.59 22.97 17.54
C ILE A 309 10.01 24.17 18.31
N LYS A 310 9.29 23.92 19.41
CA LYS A 310 8.74 24.98 20.27
C LYS A 310 9.85 25.85 20.87
N GLN A 311 10.94 25.24 21.34
CA GLN A 311 12.10 25.97 21.86
C GLN A 311 12.76 26.84 20.79
N LYS A 312 12.99 26.30 19.58
CA LYS A 312 13.55 27.06 18.46
C LYS A 312 12.68 28.24 18.07
N LYS A 313 11.36 28.04 17.99
CA LYS A 313 10.40 29.10 17.72
C LYS A 313 10.48 30.19 18.80
N HIS A 314 10.47 29.81 20.07
CA HIS A 314 10.54 30.76 21.17
C HIS A 314 11.86 31.57 21.17
N MET A 315 13.00 30.94 20.85
CA MET A 315 14.28 31.65 20.71
C MET A 315 14.25 32.66 19.54
N ALA A 316 13.63 32.31 18.41
CA ALA A 316 13.50 33.21 17.28
C ALA A 316 12.57 34.41 17.59
N GLU A 317 11.50 34.18 18.36
CA GLU A 317 10.56 35.22 18.80
C GLU A 317 11.17 36.19 19.83
N THR A 318 12.10 35.71 20.66
CA THR A 318 12.74 36.50 21.72
C THR A 318 14.01 37.23 21.27
N ASN A 319 14.61 36.81 20.15
CA ASN A 319 15.74 37.52 19.53
C ASN A 319 15.24 38.73 18.72
N LEU A 320 15.02 39.85 19.39
CA LEU A 320 14.65 41.11 18.76
C LEU A 320 15.90 41.86 18.22
N SER A 321 15.72 42.60 17.14
CA SER A 321 16.73 43.53 16.63
C SER A 321 16.85 44.77 17.52
N ALA A 322 17.82 45.65 17.26
CA ALA A 322 18.05 46.89 18.02
C ALA A 322 16.84 47.84 18.07
N ASN A 323 15.82 47.61 17.23
CA ASN A 323 14.58 48.39 17.16
C ASN A 323 13.37 47.66 17.78
N ASP A 324 13.58 46.63 18.60
CA ASP A 324 12.50 45.75 19.12
C ASP A 324 11.66 45.04 18.04
N GLU A 325 12.13 45.03 16.79
CA GLU A 325 11.49 44.33 15.68
C GLU A 325 12.13 42.97 15.43
N ILE A 326 11.31 41.97 15.09
CA ILE A 326 11.78 40.64 14.67
C ILE A 326 12.47 40.78 13.32
N SER A 327 13.71 40.30 13.21
CA SER A 327 14.44 40.31 11.94
C SER A 327 13.76 39.41 10.89
N MET A 328 13.90 39.71 9.60
CA MET A 328 13.40 38.84 8.52
C MET A 328 13.87 37.39 8.67
N MET A 329 15.13 37.18 9.07
CA MET A 329 15.69 35.85 9.31
C MET A 329 14.95 35.11 10.45
N ASN A 330 14.59 35.82 11.52
CA ASN A 330 13.81 35.23 12.61
C ASN A 330 12.37 34.93 12.18
N GLN A 331 11.79 35.74 11.30
CA GLN A 331 10.46 35.50 10.74
C GLN A 331 10.43 34.24 9.87
N GLU A 332 11.43 34.04 9.01
CA GLU A 332 11.62 32.78 8.24
C GLU A 332 11.77 31.55 9.15
N LEU A 333 12.54 31.68 10.25
CA LEU A 333 12.69 30.61 11.23
C LEU A 333 11.38 30.28 11.96
N ILE A 334 10.57 31.29 12.30
CA ILE A 334 9.26 31.11 12.93
C ILE A 334 8.30 30.39 11.98
N GLU A 335 8.26 30.78 10.71
CA GLU A 335 7.43 30.15 9.69
C GLU A 335 7.84 28.69 9.44
N ALA A 336 9.16 28.44 9.31
CA ALA A 336 9.70 27.09 9.18
C ALA A 336 9.37 26.22 10.40
N ALA A 337 9.54 26.75 11.62
CA ALA A 337 9.18 26.05 12.85
C ALA A 337 7.67 25.79 12.95
N HIS A 338 6.82 26.72 12.50
CA HIS A 338 5.37 26.51 12.46
C HIS A 338 4.99 25.38 11.48
N SER A 339 5.56 25.38 10.27
CA SER A 339 5.33 24.31 9.30
C SER A 339 5.78 22.93 9.83
N GLN A 340 6.95 22.87 10.47
CA GLN A 340 7.44 21.64 11.12
C GLN A 340 6.53 21.20 12.26
N HIS A 341 6.09 22.13 13.11
CA HIS A 341 5.17 21.84 14.21
C HIS A 341 3.88 21.21 13.70
N VAL A 342 3.26 21.77 12.66
CA VAL A 342 2.02 21.24 12.07
C VAL A 342 2.24 19.80 11.58
N LYS A 343 3.31 19.54 10.84
CA LYS A 343 3.65 18.18 10.35
C LYS A 343 3.81 17.16 11.48
N VAL A 344 4.60 17.48 12.50
CA VAL A 344 4.84 16.60 13.65
C VAL A 344 3.56 16.41 14.47
N TRP A 345 2.76 17.46 14.63
CA TRP A 345 1.49 17.41 15.33
C TRP A 345 0.46 16.51 14.64
N ASP A 346 0.36 16.60 13.31
CA ASP A 346 -0.53 15.76 12.51
C ASP A 346 -0.09 14.28 12.54
N LYS A 347 1.23 14.01 12.55
CA LYS A 347 1.77 12.66 12.81
C LYS A 347 1.30 12.10 14.13
N LEU A 348 1.47 12.86 15.22
CA LEU A 348 1.04 12.45 16.55
C LEU A 348 -0.49 12.27 16.64
N ARG A 349 -1.27 13.12 15.98
CA ARG A 349 -2.74 12.98 15.91
C ARG A 349 -3.16 11.69 15.21
N LEU A 350 -2.51 11.34 14.10
CA LEU A 350 -2.83 10.10 13.40
C LEU A 350 -2.53 8.88 14.29
N ILE A 351 -1.34 8.85 14.92
CA ILE A 351 -0.97 7.79 15.87
C ILE A 351 -2.01 7.70 17.00
N HIS A 352 -2.40 8.84 17.58
CA HIS A 352 -3.42 8.91 18.63
C HIS A 352 -4.75 8.28 18.19
N SER A 353 -5.24 8.64 17.00
CA SER A 353 -6.50 8.09 16.47
C SER A 353 -6.45 6.58 16.25
N CYS A 354 -5.33 6.07 15.69
CA CYS A 354 -5.11 4.65 15.50
C CYS A 354 -5.03 3.91 16.84
N TRP A 355 -4.38 4.52 17.84
CA TRP A 355 -4.26 3.93 19.18
C TRP A 355 -5.59 3.81 19.88
N LEU A 356 -6.46 4.83 19.80
CA LEU A 356 -7.81 4.77 20.37
C LEU A 356 -8.62 3.62 19.78
N ASN A 357 -8.59 3.46 18.46
CA ASN A 357 -9.33 2.39 17.80
C ASN A 357 -8.79 1.01 18.18
N ARG A 358 -7.45 0.84 18.22
CA ARG A 358 -6.82 -0.41 18.64
C ARG A 358 -7.08 -0.72 20.12
N PHE A 359 -7.07 0.29 20.99
CA PHE A 359 -7.32 0.11 22.43
C PHE A 359 -8.73 -0.41 22.72
N ARG A 360 -9.73 0.06 21.98
CA ARG A 360 -11.12 -0.43 22.09
C ARG A 360 -11.27 -1.92 21.75
N GLN A 361 -10.40 -2.45 20.90
CA GLN A 361 -10.43 -3.85 20.47
C GLN A 361 -9.53 -4.74 21.35
N HIS A 362 -8.32 -4.26 21.66
CA HIS A 362 -7.26 -5.03 22.33
C HIS A 362 -6.52 -4.15 23.35
N PRO A 363 -7.07 -3.99 24.57
CA PRO A 363 -6.52 -3.06 25.57
C PRO A 363 -5.23 -3.55 26.25
N GLU A 364 -4.91 -4.85 26.21
CA GLU A 364 -3.87 -5.47 27.04
C GLU A 364 -2.48 -4.89 26.77
N TRP A 365 -2.15 -4.64 25.51
CA TRP A 365 -0.84 -4.10 25.11
C TRP A 365 -0.63 -2.69 25.68
N PHE A 366 -1.67 -1.85 25.64
CA PHE A 366 -1.62 -0.46 26.12
C PHE A 366 -1.48 -0.39 27.63
N ILE A 367 -2.14 -1.30 28.36
CA ILE A 367 -2.02 -1.40 29.81
C ILE A 367 -0.57 -1.72 30.21
N ARG A 368 0.08 -2.66 29.52
CA ARG A 368 1.48 -3.02 29.78
C ARG A 368 2.44 -1.85 29.54
N HIS A 369 2.12 -0.97 28.59
CA HIS A 369 2.97 0.15 28.20
C HIS A 369 2.52 1.51 28.75
N TYR A 370 1.50 1.53 29.62
CA TYR A 370 0.86 2.76 30.10
C TYR A 370 1.85 3.78 30.68
N TYR A 371 2.86 3.34 31.45
CA TYR A 371 3.87 4.23 32.03
C TYR A 371 4.67 5.03 31.00
N ARG A 372 4.87 4.49 29.79
CA ARG A 372 5.55 5.18 28.69
C ARG A 372 4.58 6.06 27.91
N ILE A 373 3.32 5.64 27.79
CA ILE A 373 2.28 6.39 27.09
C ILE A 373 1.88 7.64 27.89
N ARG A 374 1.79 7.55 29.22
CA ARG A 374 1.38 8.67 30.08
C ARG A 374 2.29 9.88 29.98
N THR A 375 3.58 9.67 29.66
CA THR A 375 4.57 10.75 29.54
C THR A 375 4.54 11.47 28.19
N LEU A 376 3.81 10.97 27.19
CA LEU A 376 3.70 11.62 25.88
C LEU A 376 2.92 12.94 25.99
N PRO A 377 3.35 14.07 25.41
CA PRO A 377 2.60 15.32 25.43
C PRO A 377 1.29 15.24 24.64
N ALA A 378 0.50 16.32 24.66
CA ALA A 378 -0.59 16.49 23.70
C ALA A 378 -0.06 16.33 22.26
N PRO A 379 -0.79 15.67 21.34
CA PRO A 379 -2.23 15.36 21.37
C PRO A 379 -2.67 14.04 22.04
N MET A 380 -1.76 13.29 22.67
CA MET A 380 -2.03 11.93 23.20
C MET A 380 -2.86 11.87 24.50
N LEU A 381 -3.65 12.90 24.82
CA LEU A 381 -4.32 13.01 26.13
C LEU A 381 -5.46 12.00 26.32
N GLU A 382 -6.33 11.89 25.31
CA GLU A 382 -7.54 11.08 25.41
C GLU A 382 -7.22 9.58 25.56
N ILE A 383 -6.20 9.06 24.87
CA ILE A 383 -5.82 7.64 24.97
C ILE A 383 -5.31 7.31 26.37
N LYS A 384 -4.60 8.24 27.02
CA LYS A 384 -4.17 8.07 28.41
C LYS A 384 -5.36 7.98 29.37
N MET A 385 -6.33 8.88 29.20
CA MET A 385 -7.54 8.92 30.03
C MET A 385 -8.35 7.63 29.86
N GLU A 386 -8.47 7.12 28.63
CA GLU A 386 -9.17 5.86 28.37
C GLU A 386 -8.46 4.65 28.98
N ILE A 387 -7.12 4.59 28.91
CA ILE A 387 -6.34 3.53 29.59
C ILE A 387 -6.52 3.62 31.11
N GLU A 388 -6.45 4.82 31.70
CA GLU A 388 -6.65 5.02 33.15
C GLU A 388 -8.04 4.60 33.61
N LYS A 389 -9.09 5.03 32.90
CA LYS A 389 -10.47 4.62 33.19
C LYS A 389 -10.63 3.11 33.17
N TYR A 390 -10.07 2.45 32.15
CA TYR A 390 -10.15 1.00 32.01
C TYR A 390 -9.41 0.26 33.16
N MET A 391 -8.19 0.70 33.50
CA MET A 391 -7.42 0.13 34.61
C MET A 391 -8.13 0.31 35.97
N ASN A 392 -8.77 1.46 36.20
CA ASN A 392 -9.53 1.72 37.42
C ASN A 392 -10.84 0.92 37.46
N GLY A 393 -11.51 0.74 36.31
CA GLY A 393 -12.67 -0.12 36.17
C GLY A 393 -12.36 -1.57 36.54
N GLN A 394 -11.28 -2.16 36.01
CA GLN A 394 -10.87 -3.54 36.33
C GLN A 394 -10.52 -3.75 37.80
N LYS A 395 -9.92 -2.75 38.47
CA LYS A 395 -9.63 -2.81 39.91
C LYS A 395 -10.93 -2.90 40.71
N ASN A 396 -11.93 -2.07 40.39
CA ASN A 396 -13.21 -2.08 41.07
C ASN A 396 -13.97 -3.40 40.87
N THR A 397 -13.91 -4.01 39.68
CA THR A 397 -14.55 -5.31 39.40
C THR A 397 -13.85 -6.47 40.14
N ARG A 398 -12.51 -6.45 40.25
CA ARG A 398 -11.76 -7.46 41.04
C ARG A 398 -11.98 -7.31 42.54
N SER A 399 -12.12 -6.08 43.05
CA SER A 399 -12.45 -5.84 44.45
C SER A 399 -13.85 -6.36 44.82
N GLN A 400 -14.81 -6.33 43.90
CA GLN A 400 -16.16 -6.88 44.11
C GLN A 400 -16.20 -8.41 44.01
N ALA A 401 -15.39 -9.02 43.14
CA ALA A 401 -15.31 -10.48 42.99
C ALA A 401 -14.66 -11.20 44.19
N HIS A 402 -13.93 -10.49 45.04
CA HIS A 402 -13.36 -11.02 46.29
C HIS A 402 -14.25 -10.82 47.53
N ILE A 403 -15.46 -10.27 47.36
CA ILE A 403 -16.44 -10.04 48.44
C ILE A 403 -17.63 -11.03 48.34
N VAL A 404 -17.55 -12.06 47.49
CA VAL A 404 -18.56 -13.13 47.40
C VAL A 404 -18.05 -14.42 48.03
#